data_AF-A0A7V6R8J9-F1
#
_entry.id   AF-A0A7V6R8J9-F1
#
_cell.length_a   1.000
_cell.length_b   1.000
_cell.length_c   1.000
_cell.angle_alpha   90.00
_cell.angle_beta   90.00
_cell.angle_gamma   90.00
#
_symmetry.space_group_name_H-M   'P 1'
#
loop_
_entity.id
_entity.type
_entity.pdbx_description
1 polymer ?
#
loop_
_entity_poly.entity_id
_entity_poly.type
_entity_poly.pdbx_seq_one_letter_code
_entity_poly.pdbx_strand_id
1 'polypeptide(L)'
;VHELILRIKSRRTGNKRLLVSTSFSGGKIPSDNVISVSDFILVHGNGVERPERIEEMVKTIRKNAHYRGQPILFNEDDHFDFDKPDNNMIRAIKSGASWGYFDPGKNNYMDGYQCPPVNWGLNTKRKIEFFGLVKQITQN
;
A
#
# COMPACT_ATOMS: atom_id res chain seq x y z
N VAL A 1 8.64 -14.27 -11.41
CA VAL A 1 8.69 -13.65 -10.04
C VAL A 1 8.07 -14.56 -8.97
N HIS A 2 6.96 -15.24 -9.25
CA HIS A 2 6.31 -16.16 -8.30
C HIS A 2 7.23 -17.31 -7.85
N GLU A 3 8.17 -17.74 -8.69
CA GLU A 3 9.19 -18.74 -8.39
C GLU A 3 10.12 -18.29 -7.25
N LEU A 4 10.44 -16.99 -7.16
CA LEU A 4 11.24 -16.43 -6.08
C LEU A 4 10.46 -16.41 -4.75
N ILE A 5 9.16 -16.12 -4.81
CA ILE A 5 8.29 -16.22 -3.62
C ILE A 5 8.31 -17.66 -3.10
N LEU A 6 8.13 -18.65 -3.98
CA LEU A 6 8.20 -20.07 -3.62
C LEU A 6 9.57 -20.46 -3.05
N ARG A 7 10.66 -19.97 -3.64
CA ARG A 7 12.04 -20.22 -3.17
C ARG A 7 12.29 -19.67 -1.77
N ILE A 8 11.73 -18.51 -1.40
CA ILE A 8 11.89 -17.99 -0.04
C ILE A 8 10.94 -18.69 0.92
N LYS A 9 9.72 -19.03 0.50
CA LYS A 9 8.77 -19.78 1.33
C LYS A 9 9.27 -21.19 1.70
N SER A 10 10.13 -21.80 0.88
CA SER A 10 10.76 -23.09 1.20
C SER A 10 11.87 -22.99 2.24
N ARG A 11 12.41 -21.79 2.52
CA ARG A 11 13.41 -21.58 3.57
C ARG A 11 12.73 -21.61 4.94
N ARG A 12 13.21 -22.51 5.80
CA ARG A 12 12.68 -22.75 7.15
C ARG A 12 13.78 -22.72 8.18
N THR A 13 13.44 -22.26 9.38
CA THR A 13 14.26 -22.40 10.59
C THR A 13 13.41 -23.11 11.63
N GLY A 14 13.66 -24.40 11.83
CA GLY A 14 12.74 -25.29 12.54
C GLY A 14 11.35 -25.29 11.88
N ASN A 15 10.30 -25.09 12.68
CA ASN A 15 8.92 -25.07 12.20
C ASN A 15 8.47 -23.73 11.62
N LYS A 16 9.30 -22.70 11.67
CA LYS A 16 8.97 -21.34 11.21
C LYS A 16 9.46 -21.10 9.78
N ARG A 17 8.70 -20.30 9.03
CA ARG A 17 9.08 -19.73 7.73
C ARG A 17 8.72 -18.26 7.68
N LEU A 18 9.37 -17.50 6.80
CA LEU A 18 8.99 -16.11 6.52
C LEU A 18 7.64 -16.07 5.79
N LEU A 19 6.88 -14.99 6.02
CA LEU A 19 5.75 -14.60 5.17
C LEU A 19 6.30 -13.81 3.98
N VAL A 20 5.88 -14.17 2.77
CA VAL A 20 6.50 -13.67 1.54
C VAL A 20 5.45 -13.18 0.57
N SER A 21 5.75 -12.06 -0.08
CA SER A 21 4.98 -11.48 -1.18
C SER A 21 5.89 -10.65 -2.07
N THR A 22 5.30 -10.03 -3.10
CA THR A 22 5.92 -9.02 -3.96
C THR A 22 4.84 -8.07 -4.46
N SER A 23 5.22 -6.85 -4.85
CA SER A 23 4.36 -5.85 -5.47
C SER A 23 4.77 -5.59 -6.91
N PHE A 24 3.85 -5.00 -7.67
CA PHE A 24 4.06 -4.49 -9.03
C PHE A 24 3.99 -2.97 -9.03
N SER A 25 4.16 -2.34 -10.19
CA SER A 25 4.01 -0.90 -10.36
C SER A 25 2.61 -0.39 -10.02
N GLY A 26 2.50 0.94 -9.81
CA GLY A 26 1.27 1.67 -9.50
C GLY A 26 0.03 1.25 -10.29
N GLY A 27 -1.09 1.06 -9.59
CA GLY A 27 -2.40 0.79 -10.18
C GLY A 27 -2.58 -0.61 -10.79
N LYS A 28 -1.58 -1.49 -10.69
CA LYS A 28 -1.61 -2.85 -11.25
C LYS A 28 -2.17 -3.88 -10.28
N ILE A 29 -2.91 -4.84 -10.84
CA ILE A 29 -3.37 -6.04 -10.14
C ILE A 29 -2.29 -7.13 -10.28
N PRO A 30 -1.91 -7.82 -9.18
CA PRO A 30 -0.98 -8.94 -9.27
C PRO A 30 -1.53 -10.06 -10.16
N SER A 31 -0.65 -10.75 -10.89
CA SER A 31 -1.04 -11.89 -11.73
C SER A 31 -1.50 -13.08 -10.87
N ASP A 32 -2.33 -13.96 -11.43
CA ASP A 32 -2.83 -15.19 -10.79
C ASP A 32 -1.73 -16.00 -10.10
N ASN A 33 -0.61 -16.24 -10.78
CA ASN A 33 0.53 -16.97 -10.23
C ASN A 33 1.12 -16.31 -8.98
N VAL A 34 1.10 -14.98 -8.89
CA VAL A 34 1.57 -14.23 -7.72
C VAL A 34 0.53 -14.28 -6.61
N ILE A 35 -0.74 -14.02 -6.92
CA ILE A 35 -1.84 -14.12 -5.96
C ILE A 35 -1.85 -15.50 -5.30
N SER A 36 -1.70 -16.56 -6.10
CA SER A 36 -1.74 -17.94 -5.63
C SER A 36 -0.65 -18.27 -4.61
N VAL A 37 0.56 -17.73 -4.77
CA VAL A 37 1.72 -18.11 -3.93
C VAL A 37 1.99 -17.14 -2.80
N SER A 38 1.46 -15.92 -2.85
CA SER A 38 1.68 -14.88 -1.85
C SER A 38 0.98 -15.17 -0.51
N ASP A 39 1.66 -14.82 0.59
CA ASP A 39 1.10 -14.91 1.95
C ASP A 39 0.16 -13.74 2.29
N PHE A 40 0.43 -12.59 1.71
CA PHE A 40 -0.36 -11.34 1.75
C PHE A 40 -0.22 -10.68 0.37
N ILE A 41 -1.19 -9.89 -0.07
CA ILE A 41 -1.17 -9.26 -1.39
C ILE A 41 -0.66 -7.84 -1.25
N LEU A 42 0.40 -7.51 -1.99
CA LEU A 42 0.94 -6.15 -2.08
C LEU A 42 0.53 -5.52 -3.40
N VAL A 43 0.04 -4.29 -3.31
CA VAL A 43 -0.29 -3.44 -4.45
C VAL A 43 0.20 -2.02 -4.21
N HIS A 44 0.34 -1.25 -5.28
CA HIS A 44 0.70 0.15 -5.25
C HIS A 44 -0.49 1.00 -5.70
N GLY A 45 -0.77 2.09 -5.00
CA GLY A 45 -1.72 3.11 -5.39
C GLY A 45 -1.10 4.23 -6.23
N ASN A 46 0.22 4.19 -6.47
CA ASN A 46 0.93 5.24 -7.20
C ASN A 46 0.27 5.57 -8.55
N GLY A 47 0.09 6.86 -8.82
CA GLY A 47 -0.52 7.38 -10.04
C GLY A 47 -2.02 7.10 -10.17
N VAL A 48 -2.68 6.55 -9.14
CA VAL A 48 -4.13 6.40 -9.12
C VAL A 48 -4.76 7.69 -8.63
N GLU A 49 -5.25 8.51 -9.57
CA GLU A 49 -5.86 9.82 -9.27
C GLU A 49 -7.34 9.72 -8.84
N ARG A 50 -8.04 8.66 -9.26
CA ARG A 50 -9.46 8.46 -8.94
C ARG A 50 -9.61 7.47 -7.79
N PRO A 51 -10.04 7.87 -6.58
CA PRO A 51 -10.11 6.99 -5.43
C PRO A 51 -10.95 5.72 -5.63
N GLU A 52 -11.97 5.76 -6.48
CA GLU A 52 -12.80 4.59 -6.80
C GLU A 52 -11.98 3.44 -7.39
N ARG A 53 -10.88 3.76 -8.09
CA ARG A 53 -9.98 2.75 -8.65
C ARG A 53 -9.30 1.91 -7.57
N ILE A 54 -9.00 2.48 -6.39
CA ILE A 54 -8.46 1.73 -5.24
C ILE A 54 -9.45 0.66 -4.80
N GLU A 55 -10.73 1.02 -4.67
CA GLU A 55 -11.80 0.10 -4.30
C GLU A 55 -12.01 -0.99 -5.36
N GLU A 56 -11.99 -0.63 -6.64
CA GLU A 56 -12.04 -1.58 -7.76
C GLU A 56 -10.87 -2.57 -7.73
N MET A 57 -9.66 -2.11 -7.37
CA MET A 57 -8.49 -2.99 -7.27
C MET A 57 -8.69 -4.06 -6.18
N VAL A 58 -9.16 -3.65 -5.00
CA VAL A 58 -9.48 -4.59 -3.91
C VAL A 58 -10.57 -5.58 -4.33
N LYS A 59 -11.65 -5.10 -4.96
CA LYS A 59 -12.73 -5.97 -5.47
C LYS A 59 -12.23 -6.95 -6.51
N THR A 60 -11.35 -6.52 -7.42
CA THR A 60 -10.78 -7.38 -8.47
C THR A 60 -9.93 -8.49 -7.88
N ILE A 61 -9.06 -8.17 -6.90
CA ILE A 61 -8.23 -9.16 -6.21
C ILE A 61 -9.12 -10.18 -5.48
N ARG A 62 -10.14 -9.71 -4.75
CA ARG A 62 -11.04 -10.61 -4.00
C ARG A 62 -11.89 -11.53 -4.89
N LYS A 63 -12.18 -11.13 -6.13
CA LYS A 63 -12.88 -11.94 -7.13
C LYS A 63 -11.98 -12.96 -7.83
N ASN A 64 -10.66 -12.85 -7.69
CA ASN A 64 -9.73 -13.77 -8.33
C ASN A 64 -9.85 -15.18 -7.73
N ALA A 65 -9.86 -16.22 -8.58
CA ALA A 65 -10.01 -17.60 -8.14
C ALA A 65 -8.87 -18.10 -7.22
N HIS A 66 -7.70 -17.48 -7.28
CA HIS A 66 -6.54 -17.81 -6.44
C HIS A 66 -6.49 -17.02 -5.12
N TYR A 67 -7.43 -16.08 -4.91
CA TYR A 67 -7.53 -15.36 -3.66
C TYR A 67 -8.17 -16.25 -2.59
N ARG A 68 -7.41 -16.50 -1.52
CA ARG A 68 -7.76 -17.39 -0.40
C ARG A 68 -8.00 -16.64 0.91
N GLY A 69 -8.37 -15.35 0.82
CA GLY A 69 -8.57 -14.49 1.99
C GLY A 69 -7.29 -13.87 2.54
N GLN A 70 -6.22 -13.77 1.75
CA GLN A 70 -5.00 -13.10 2.21
C GLN A 70 -5.24 -11.61 2.51
N PRO A 71 -4.53 -11.00 3.49
CA PRO A 71 -4.56 -9.55 3.67
C PRO A 71 -4.13 -8.81 2.41
N ILE A 72 -4.77 -7.69 2.08
CA ILE A 72 -4.43 -6.82 0.95
C ILE A 72 -3.88 -5.51 1.52
N LEU A 73 -2.71 -5.11 1.04
CA LEU A 73 -2.02 -3.90 1.48
C LEU A 73 -1.59 -3.07 0.27
N PHE A 74 -2.04 -1.82 0.22
CA PHE A 74 -1.38 -0.80 -0.58
C PHE A 74 -0.13 -0.38 0.17
N ASN A 75 1.05 -0.91 -0.22
CA ASN A 75 2.29 -0.64 0.51
C ASN A 75 2.94 0.69 0.11
N GLU A 76 2.46 1.32 -0.95
CA GLU A 76 2.96 2.58 -1.49
C GLU A 76 1.85 3.27 -2.27
N ASP A 77 1.64 4.57 -2.04
CA ASP A 77 0.68 5.41 -2.75
C ASP A 77 1.07 6.90 -2.58
N ASP A 78 1.07 7.65 -3.69
CA ASP A 78 1.42 9.08 -3.80
C ASP A 78 0.20 10.01 -3.93
N HIS A 79 -0.98 9.54 -3.57
CA HIS A 79 -2.18 10.37 -3.54
C HIS A 79 -2.26 11.23 -2.27
N PHE A 80 -2.35 12.55 -2.44
CA PHE A 80 -2.15 13.52 -1.35
C PHE A 80 -3.38 14.33 -0.92
N ASP A 81 -4.57 14.02 -1.43
CA ASP A 81 -5.81 14.77 -1.12
C ASP A 81 -6.37 14.44 0.29
N PHE A 82 -5.55 14.61 1.32
CA PHE A 82 -5.90 14.31 2.70
C PHE A 82 -6.92 15.28 3.30
N ASP A 83 -7.09 16.47 2.69
CA ASP A 83 -8.10 17.46 3.05
C ASP A 83 -9.49 17.17 2.46
N LYS A 84 -9.59 16.22 1.52
CA LYS A 84 -10.86 15.83 0.89
C LYS A 84 -11.55 14.73 1.68
N PRO A 85 -12.91 14.71 1.69
CA PRO A 85 -13.68 13.67 2.36
C PRO A 85 -13.54 12.29 1.73
N ASP A 86 -13.01 12.22 0.50
CA ASP A 86 -12.73 11.00 -0.21
C ASP A 86 -11.35 11.07 -0.87
N ASN A 87 -10.54 10.03 -0.65
CA ASN A 87 -9.18 9.89 -1.17
C ASN A 87 -8.76 8.41 -1.14
N ASN A 88 -7.63 8.08 -1.76
CA ASN A 88 -7.15 6.70 -1.85
C ASN A 88 -7.04 5.99 -0.49
N MET A 89 -6.51 6.68 0.53
CA MET A 89 -6.38 6.13 1.89
C MET A 89 -7.75 5.75 2.47
N ILE A 90 -8.73 6.65 2.39
CA ILE A 90 -10.11 6.40 2.86
C ILE A 90 -10.74 5.23 2.10
N ARG A 91 -10.56 5.17 0.77
CA ARG A 91 -11.12 4.08 -0.06
C ARG A 91 -10.48 2.73 0.23
N ALA A 92 -9.17 2.68 0.45
CA ALA A 92 -8.48 1.45 0.86
C ALA A 92 -9.02 0.94 2.20
N ILE A 93 -9.08 1.81 3.22
CA ILE A 93 -9.56 1.45 4.57
C ILE A 93 -11.01 1.00 4.53
N LYS A 94 -11.91 1.74 3.87
CA LYS A 94 -13.33 1.34 3.70
C LYS A 94 -13.48 0.00 2.97
N SER A 95 -12.54 -0.32 2.07
CA SER A 95 -12.50 -1.59 1.36
C SER A 95 -11.89 -2.72 2.22
N GLY A 96 -11.42 -2.46 3.43
CA GLY A 96 -10.77 -3.45 4.30
C GLY A 96 -9.37 -3.83 3.81
N ALA A 97 -8.64 -2.89 3.21
CA ALA A 97 -7.23 -3.02 2.85
C ALA A 97 -6.40 -1.97 3.59
N SER A 98 -5.15 -2.30 3.94
CA SER A 98 -4.22 -1.33 4.52
C SER A 98 -3.71 -0.36 3.44
N TRP A 99 -3.26 0.82 3.86
CA TRP A 99 -2.74 1.87 2.98
C TRP A 99 -1.42 2.45 3.50
N GLY A 100 -0.48 2.74 2.60
CA GLY A 100 0.88 3.15 2.91
C GLY A 100 1.26 4.44 2.22
N TYR A 101 1.71 5.41 3.00
CA TYR A 101 2.03 6.76 2.53
C TYR A 101 3.38 6.82 1.82
N PHE A 102 3.39 7.27 0.56
CA PHE A 102 4.60 7.53 -0.20
C PHE A 102 4.70 9.01 -0.60
N ASP A 103 5.65 9.71 0.02
CA ASP A 103 5.90 11.13 -0.22
C ASP A 103 7.33 11.33 -0.72
N PRO A 104 7.58 11.15 -2.04
CA PRO A 104 8.92 11.25 -2.60
C PRO A 104 9.54 12.63 -2.37
N GLY A 105 8.74 13.67 -2.11
CA GLY A 105 9.24 15.02 -1.95
C GLY A 105 9.84 15.60 -3.22
N LYS A 106 10.64 16.66 -3.07
CA LYS A 106 11.30 17.36 -4.18
C LYS A 106 12.82 17.48 -4.00
N ASN A 107 13.39 16.67 -3.11
CA ASN A 107 14.80 16.73 -2.73
C ASN A 107 15.26 18.13 -2.29
N ASN A 108 14.47 18.79 -1.45
CA ASN A 108 14.69 20.18 -1.01
C ASN A 108 14.71 20.33 0.52
N TYR A 109 14.97 19.25 1.27
CA TYR A 109 14.89 19.12 2.74
C TYR A 109 13.50 19.39 3.35
N MET A 110 12.64 20.20 2.73
CA MET A 110 11.31 20.54 3.23
C MET A 110 10.26 19.48 2.91
N ASP A 111 10.18 19.05 1.65
CA ASP A 111 9.17 18.14 1.11
C ASP A 111 9.58 16.68 1.24
N GLY A 112 8.60 15.80 1.43
CA GLY A 112 8.81 14.36 1.41
C GLY A 112 9.25 13.74 2.74
N TYR A 113 9.08 12.42 2.79
CA TYR A 113 9.68 11.54 3.80
C TYR A 113 10.64 10.51 3.19
N GLN A 114 10.84 10.51 1.87
CA GLN A 114 11.65 9.53 1.14
C GLN A 114 12.90 10.12 0.44
N CYS A 115 13.24 11.40 0.67
CA CYS A 115 14.48 12.01 0.18
C CYS A 115 15.42 12.41 1.34
N PRO A 116 16.47 11.62 1.64
CA PRO A 116 17.49 12.01 2.63
C PRO A 116 18.35 13.20 2.18
N PRO A 117 18.70 14.14 3.08
CA PRO A 117 18.26 14.24 4.47
C PRO A 117 16.78 14.62 4.59
N VAL A 118 16.06 13.95 5.50
CA VAL A 118 14.61 14.11 5.69
C VAL A 118 14.33 15.05 6.86
N ASN A 119 13.51 16.08 6.64
CA ASN A 119 12.86 16.80 7.74
C ASN A 119 11.65 16.00 8.24
N TRP A 120 11.81 15.35 9.40
CA TRP A 120 10.78 14.51 10.03
C TRP A 120 9.63 15.29 10.67
N GLY A 121 9.73 16.62 10.75
CA GLY A 121 8.68 17.47 11.31
C GLY A 121 7.43 17.58 10.43
N LEU A 122 6.39 18.21 10.98
CA LEU A 122 5.16 18.56 10.25
C LEU A 122 5.28 19.95 9.60
N ASN A 123 6.28 20.11 8.73
CA ASN A 123 6.70 21.42 8.23
C ASN A 123 6.01 21.87 6.93
N THR A 124 5.17 21.03 6.33
CA THR A 124 4.43 21.35 5.11
C THR A 124 2.94 21.09 5.30
N LYS A 125 2.10 21.78 4.51
CA LYS A 125 0.64 21.56 4.49
C LYS A 125 0.31 20.07 4.31
N ARG A 126 0.92 19.42 3.30
CA ARG A 126 0.75 17.98 3.02
C ARG A 126 1.04 17.10 4.24
N LYS A 127 2.17 17.33 4.92
CA LYS A 127 2.57 16.55 6.12
C LYS A 127 1.56 16.75 7.26
N ILE A 128 1.15 17.99 7.50
CA ILE A 128 0.15 18.33 8.53
C ILE A 128 -1.18 17.63 8.22
N GLU A 129 -1.64 17.66 6.97
CA GLU A 129 -2.91 17.06 6.56
C GLU A 129 -2.90 15.54 6.65
N PHE A 130 -1.82 14.87 6.23
CA PHE A 130 -1.67 13.43 6.37
C PHE A 130 -1.84 12.99 7.83
N PHE A 131 -1.05 13.57 8.75
CA PHE A 131 -1.13 13.21 10.17
C PHE A 131 -2.43 13.67 10.82
N GLY A 132 -3.03 14.76 10.32
CA GLY A 132 -4.38 15.20 10.71
C GLY A 132 -5.44 14.14 10.39
N LEU A 133 -5.43 13.60 9.16
CA LEU A 133 -6.34 12.53 8.75
C LEU A 133 -6.08 11.24 9.53
N VAL A 134 -4.80 10.84 9.69
CA VAL A 134 -4.42 9.67 10.51
C VAL A 134 -4.94 9.78 11.94
N LYS A 135 -4.82 10.96 12.56
CA LYS A 135 -5.39 11.22 13.88
C LYS A 135 -6.91 11.03 13.87
N GLN A 136 -7.63 11.60 12.90
CA GLN A 136 -9.09 11.46 12.81
C GLN A 136 -9.53 9.99 12.68
N ILE A 137 -8.87 9.18 11.85
CA ILE A 137 -9.27 7.78 11.63
C ILE A 137 -8.87 6.83 12.77
N THR A 138 -7.98 7.25 13.67
CA THR A 138 -7.47 6.41 14.78
C THR A 138 -8.02 6.80 16.14
N GLN A 139 -8.69 7.94 16.24
CA GLN A 139 -9.39 8.38 17.44
C GLN A 139 -10.76 7.68 17.52
N ASN A 140 -10.75 6.44 18.04
CA ASN A 140 -11.93 5.77 18.58
C ASN A 140 -12.03 6.02 20.08
#